data_AF-A0A350H919-F1
#
_entry.id   AF-A0A350H919-F1
#
_cell.length_a   1.000
_cell.length_b   1.000
_cell.length_c   1.000
_cell.angle_alpha   90.00
_cell.angle_beta   90.00
_cell.angle_gamma   90.00
#
_symmetry.space_group_name_H-M   'P 1'
#
loop_
_entity.id
_entity.type
_entity.pdbx_description
1 polymer ?
#
loop_
_entity_poly.entity_id
_entity_poly.type
_entity_poly.pdbx_seq_one_letter_code
_entity_poly.pdbx_strand_id
1 'polypeptide(L)' 'MAIEGPISELNLIDLFQILSFNQKTGILDIANNSNEKAKVYFENGAVVYVKIDGSHISLALIKSGKMKKEHYE' A
#
# COMPACT_ATOMS: atom_id res chain seq x y z
N MET A 1 11.19 -13.13 -7.95
CA MET A 1 10.65 -12.53 -9.18
C MET A 1 9.85 -11.31 -8.77
N ALA A 2 10.16 -10.14 -9.33
CA ALA A 2 9.37 -8.94 -9.13
C ALA A 2 8.24 -8.94 -10.18
N ILE A 3 7.00 -8.72 -9.73
CA ILE A 3 5.87 -8.46 -10.61
C ILE A 3 5.79 -6.95 -10.72
N GLU A 4 5.97 -6.41 -11.92
CA GLU A 4 5.94 -4.97 -12.19
C GLU A 4 4.96 -4.71 -13.33
N GLY A 5 4.17 -3.65 -13.21
CA GLY A 5 3.17 -3.25 -14.20
C GLY A 5 2.21 -2.20 -13.65
N PRO A 6 1.48 -1.48 -14.50
CA PRO A 6 0.52 -0.48 -14.05
C PRO A 6 -0.67 -1.16 -13.39
N ILE A 7 -1.12 -0.61 -12.25
CA ILE A 7 -2.30 -1.12 -11.50
C ILE A 7 -3.59 -1.05 -12.35
N SER A 8 -3.65 -0.19 -13.37
CA SER A 8 -4.78 -0.17 -14.31
C SER A 8 -4.90 -1.45 -15.15
N GLU A 9 -3.78 -2.15 -15.37
CA GLU A 9 -3.74 -3.40 -16.14
C GLU A 9 -3.81 -4.63 -15.22
N LEU A 10 -3.42 -4.48 -13.96
CA LEU A 10 -3.51 -5.48 -12.90
C LEU A 10 -4.47 -4.98 -11.82
N ASN A 11 -5.75 -5.38 -11.91
CA ASN A 11 -6.73 -5.10 -10.85
C ASN A 11 -6.13 -5.50 -9.49
N LEU A 12 -6.13 -4.56 -8.53
CA LEU A 12 -5.50 -4.73 -7.23
C LEU A 12 -6.06 -5.95 -6.47
N ILE A 13 -7.34 -6.24 -6.64
CA ILE A 13 -7.99 -7.42 -6.04
C ILE A 13 -7.36 -8.70 -6.59
N ASP A 14 -7.21 -8.79 -7.91
CA ASP A 14 -6.67 -9.98 -8.57
C ASP A 14 -5.19 -10.19 -8.20
N LEU A 15 -4.42 -9.10 -8.09
CA LEU A 15 -3.03 -9.16 -7.63
C LEU A 15 -2.94 -9.71 -6.19
N PHE A 16 -3.78 -9.21 -5.28
CA PHE A 16 -3.82 -9.69 -3.90
C PHE A 16 -4.24 -11.16 -3.82
N GLN A 17 -5.20 -11.57 -4.65
CA GLN A 17 -5.62 -12.97 -4.75
C GLN A 17 -4.48 -13.87 -5.22
N ILE A 18 -3.74 -13.47 -6.26
CA ILE A 18 -2.60 -14.23 -6.78
C ILE A 18 -1.51 -14.36 -5.70
N LEU A 19 -1.18 -13.27 -5.00
CA LEU A 19 -0.20 -13.25 -3.92
C LEU A 19 -0.63 -14.15 -2.74
N SER A 20 -1.90 -14.10 -2.38
CA SER A 20 -2.47 -14.92 -1.30
C SER A 20 -2.48 -16.41 -1.67
N PHE A 21 -2.96 -16.75 -2.87
CA PHE A 21 -3.02 -18.12 -3.37
C PHE A 21 -1.64 -18.77 -3.45
N ASN A 22 -0.64 -18.03 -3.92
CA ASN A 22 0.75 -18.52 -3.99
C ASN A 22 1.49 -18.42 -2.64
N GLN A 23 0.82 -18.02 -1.56
CA GLN A 23 1.38 -17.83 -0.21
C GLN A 23 2.68 -17.01 -0.23
N LYS A 24 2.71 -15.94 -1.03
CA LYS A 24 3.92 -15.13 -1.18
C LYS A 24 4.20 -14.36 0.10
N THR A 25 5.46 -14.40 0.54
CA THR A 25 6.03 -13.49 1.52
C THR A 25 6.87 -12.45 0.79
N GLY A 26 6.70 -11.18 1.10
CA GLY A 26 7.39 -10.10 0.39
C GLY A 26 6.73 -8.73 0.56
N ILE A 27 7.16 -7.79 -0.28
CA ILE A 27 6.70 -6.40 -0.26
C ILE A 27 6.14 -6.07 -1.63
N LEU A 28 4.93 -5.52 -1.67
CA LEU A 28 4.34 -4.88 -2.85
C LEU A 28 4.51 -3.37 -2.72
N ASP A 29 5.32 -2.80 -3.60
CA ASP A 29 5.49 -1.36 -3.74
C ASP A 29 4.48 -0.81 -4.75
N ILE A 30 3.66 0.14 -4.30
CA ILE A 30 2.66 0.85 -5.10
C ILE A 30 3.06 2.32 -5.11
N ALA A 31 3.15 2.92 -6.29
CA ALA A 31 3.43 4.35 -6.42
C ALA A 31 2.54 4.97 -7.49
N ASN A 32 2.21 6.25 -7.34
CA ASN A 32 1.59 7.05 -8.39
C ASN A 32 2.49 8.22 -8.82
N ASN A 33 2.08 8.90 -9.89
CA ASN A 33 2.79 10.07 -10.42
C ASN A 33 2.74 11.29 -9.47
N SER A 34 1.85 11.29 -8.47
CA SER A 34 1.67 12.36 -7.49
C SER A 34 2.54 12.19 -6.24
N ASN A 35 3.59 11.36 -6.32
CA ASN A 35 4.54 11.09 -5.24
C ASN A 35 3.94 10.41 -4.00
N GLU A 36 2.72 9.85 -4.11
CA GLU A 36 2.15 8.99 -3.10
C GLU A 36 2.67 7.57 -3.29
N LYS A 37 3.06 6.94 -2.18
CA LYS A 37 3.63 5.60 -2.17
C LYS A 37 2.91 4.77 -1.13
N ALA A 38 2.61 3.53 -1.44
CA ALA A 38 2.15 2.55 -0.47
C ALA A 38 3.06 1.31 -0.54
N LYS A 39 3.38 0.76 0.63
CA LYS A 39 4.05 -0.53 0.78
C LYS A 39 3.12 -1.47 1.50
N VAL A 40 2.84 -2.61 0.90
CA VAL A 40 2.05 -3.68 1.51
C VAL A 40 2.97 -4.85 1.79
N TYR A 41 3.03 -5.28 3.04
CA TYR A 41 3.87 -6.36 3.51
C TYR A 41 3.04 -7.62 3.63
N PHE A 42 3.52 -8.68 3.00
CA PHE A 42 2.88 -9.98 2.99
C PHE A 42 3.72 -11.02 3.72
N GLU A 43 3.08 -11.87 4.50
CA GLU A 43 3.66 -13.06 5.11
C GLU A 43 2.72 -14.25 4.86
N ASN A 44 3.22 -15.28 4.19
CA ASN A 44 2.46 -16.49 3.81
C ASN A 44 1.12 -16.16 3.11
N GLY A 45 1.13 -15.15 2.25
CA GLY A 45 -0.06 -14.71 1.52
C GLY A 45 -1.06 -13.86 2.32
N ALA A 46 -0.77 -13.54 3.59
CA ALA A 46 -1.55 -12.62 4.41
C ALA A 46 -0.92 -11.22 4.43
N VAL A 47 -1.75 -10.17 4.41
CA VAL A 47 -1.28 -8.80 4.64
C VAL A 47 -1.03 -8.62 6.13
N VAL A 48 0.23 -8.38 6.51
CA VAL A 48 0.63 -8.20 7.92
C VAL A 48 0.85 -6.74 8.28
N TYR A 49 1.16 -5.90 7.29
CA TYR A 49 1.38 -4.47 7.51
C TYR A 49 1.18 -3.66 6.22
N VAL A 50 0.71 -2.43 6.38
CA VAL A 50 0.55 -1.47 5.28
C VAL A 50 1.13 -0.13 5.71
N LYS A 51 2.05 0.41 4.90
CA LYS A 51 2.55 1.77 5.03
C LYS A 51 2.04 2.58 3.86
N ILE A 52 1.44 3.73 4.10
CA ILE A 52 1.07 4.67 3.04
C ILE A 52 1.75 6.00 3.35
N ASP A 53 2.61 6.42 2.46
CA ASP A 53 3.30 7.69 2.47
C ASP A 53 2.59 8.62 1.46
N GLY A 54 1.81 9.58 1.96
CA GLY A 54 1.06 10.50 1.11
C GLY A 54 0.49 11.67 1.90
N SER A 55 0.56 12.87 1.31
CA SER A 55 0.06 14.12 1.92
C SER A 55 -1.45 14.05 2.19
N HIS A 56 -2.22 13.45 1.29
CA HIS A 56 -3.69 13.50 1.34
C HIS A 56 -4.31 12.65 2.46
N ILE A 57 -3.77 11.46 2.74
CA ILE A 57 -4.26 10.61 3.84
C ILE A 57 -3.92 11.24 5.18
N SER A 58 -2.70 11.72 5.38
CA SER A 58 -2.29 12.41 6.60
C SER A 58 -3.16 13.65 6.84
N LEU A 59 -3.42 14.45 5.79
CA LEU A 59 -4.34 15.59 5.88
C LEU A 59 -5.78 15.18 6.20
N ALA A 60 -6.29 14.08 5.62
CA ALA A 60 -7.63 13.57 5.92
C ALA A 60 -7.74 13.04 7.36
N LEU A 61 -6.70 12.38 7.88
CA LEU A 61 -6.63 11.90 9.26
C LEU A 61 -6.51 13.05 10.27
N ILE A 62 -5.77 14.10 9.93
CA ILE A 62 -5.73 15.34 10.70
C ILE A 62 -7.10 16.01 10.70
N LYS A 63 -7.74 16.15 9.54
CA LYS A 63 -9.10 16.73 9.42
C LYS A 63 -10.16 15.93 10.19
N SER A 64 -10.03 14.62 10.28
CA SER A 64 -10.93 13.74 11.04
C SER A 64 -10.55 13.60 12.52
N GLY A 65 -9.50 14.27 12.99
CA GLY A 65 -9.05 14.23 14.38
C GLY A 65 -8.44 12.90 14.81
N LYS A 66 -8.12 12.01 13.86
CA LYS A 66 -7.50 10.70 14.12
C LYS A 66 -5.98 10.76 14.19
N MET A 67 -5.38 11.87 13.78
CA MET A 67 -3.95 12.11 13.82
C MET A 67 -3.67 13.57 14.19
N LYS A 68 -2.65 13.83 15.01
CA LYS A 68 -2.21 15.19 15.31
C LYS A 68 -1.20 15.66 14.25
N LYS A 69 -1.25 16.95 13.91
CA LYS A 69 -0.33 17.58 12.96
C LYS A 69 1.14 17.49 13.39
N GLU A 70 1.37 17.30 14.69
CA GLU A 70 2.67 17.09 15.34
C GLU A 70 3.37 15.78 14.89
N HIS A 71 2.62 14.79 14.41
CA HIS A 71 3.15 13.51 13.94
C HIS A 71 3.44 13.50 12.42
N TYR A 72 3.40 14.68 11.79
CA TYR A 72 3.65 14.89 10.36
C TYR A 72 5.12 15.23 10.05
N GLU A 73 5.88 15.69 11.04
CA GLU A 73 7.29 16.11 10.91
C GLU A 73 8.28 14.98 11.23
#